data_AF-A0A2E1HE67-F1
#
_entry.id   AF-A0A2E1HE67-F1
#
_cell.length_a   1.000
_cell.length_b   1.000
_cell.length_c   1.000
_cell.angle_alpha   90.00
_cell.angle_beta   90.00
_cell.angle_gamma   90.00
#
_symmetry.space_group_name_H-M   'P 1'
#
loop_
_entity.id
_entity.type
_entity.pdbx_description
1 polymer ?
#
loop_
_entity_poly.entity_id
_entity_poly.type
_entity_poly.pdbx_seq_one_letter_code
_entity_poly.pdbx_strand_id
1 'polypeptide(L)'
;MTDDDKSPRPDFVPYDAAKAIALVKAVFPRSTAENLQRSTMVPMRQVTRWLNGDSRIPPRLLAKLEKQLALKAEFDDRIRMAYADMRAESGFVRQIARMTMLELAHHDHFEEFEDI
;
A
#
# COMPACT_ATOMS: atom_id res chain seq x y z
N MET A 1 15.76 -49.82 -26.76
CA MET A 1 14.60 -49.25 -26.05
C MET A 1 15.14 -48.15 -25.16
N THR A 2 15.10 -46.91 -25.63
CA THR A 2 15.62 -45.74 -24.90
C THR A 2 14.48 -45.17 -24.03
N ASP A 3 14.70 -45.21 -22.72
CA ASP A 3 13.89 -44.58 -21.68
C ASP A 3 14.16 -43.07 -21.67
N ASP A 4 13.48 -42.32 -22.54
CA ASP A 4 13.61 -40.85 -22.67
C ASP A 4 12.28 -40.13 -22.41
N ASP A 5 11.61 -40.43 -21.29
CA ASP A 5 10.46 -39.63 -20.87
C ASP A 5 10.42 -39.38 -19.35
N LYS A 6 11.52 -38.85 -18.83
CA LYS A 6 11.57 -38.22 -17.50
C LYS A 6 11.61 -36.70 -17.63
N SER A 7 10.65 -36.14 -18.38
CA SER A 7 10.35 -34.72 -18.28
C SER A 7 9.82 -34.44 -16.86
N PRO A 8 10.42 -33.53 -16.06
CA PRO A 8 9.87 -33.17 -14.77
C PRO A 8 8.49 -32.56 -15.00
N ARG A 9 7.44 -33.32 -14.66
CA ARG A 9 6.06 -32.81 -14.70
C ARG A 9 6.04 -31.56 -13.82
N PRO A 10 5.54 -30.41 -14.31
CA PRO A 10 5.52 -29.19 -13.52
C PRO A 10 4.77 -29.48 -12.22
N ASP A 11 5.40 -29.16 -11.09
CA ASP A 11 4.84 -29.34 -9.75
C ASP A 11 3.39 -28.84 -9.74
N PHE A 12 2.45 -29.78 -9.68
CA PHE A 12 1.04 -29.47 -9.79
C PHE A 12 0.58 -28.89 -8.45
N VAL A 13 0.84 -27.60 -8.23
CA VAL A 13 0.32 -26.91 -7.05
C VAL A 13 -1.21 -26.85 -7.20
N PRO A 14 -1.97 -27.47 -6.28
CA PRO A 14 -3.43 -27.47 -6.35
C PRO A 14 -3.95 -26.03 -6.31
N TYR A 15 -4.87 -25.70 -7.21
CA TYR A 15 -5.47 -24.37 -7.25
C TYR A 15 -6.42 -24.19 -6.07
N ASP A 16 -6.07 -23.28 -5.17
CA ASP A 16 -6.91 -22.87 -4.05
C ASP A 16 -7.68 -21.59 -4.42
N ALA A 17 -8.96 -21.76 -4.77
CA ALA A 17 -9.84 -20.67 -5.13
C ALA A 17 -10.05 -19.68 -3.97
N ALA A 18 -10.13 -20.17 -2.73
CA ALA A 18 -10.38 -19.33 -1.56
C ALA A 18 -9.18 -18.40 -1.30
N LYS A 19 -7.95 -18.91 -1.39
CA LYS A 19 -6.73 -18.09 -1.29
C LYS A 19 -6.65 -17.06 -2.41
N ALA A 20 -6.96 -17.45 -3.64
CA ALA A 20 -6.94 -16.55 -4.78
C ALA A 20 -7.95 -15.40 -4.63
N ILE A 21 -9.17 -15.68 -4.16
CA ILE A 21 -10.19 -14.66 -3.91
C ILE A 21 -9.79 -13.77 -2.72
N ALA A 22 -9.19 -14.34 -1.67
CA ALA A 22 -8.69 -13.58 -0.53
C ALA A 22 -7.61 -12.57 -0.95
N LEU A 23 -6.68 -12.97 -1.82
CA LEU A 23 -5.67 -12.07 -2.39
C LEU A 23 -6.31 -10.91 -3.16
N VAL A 24 -7.30 -11.19 -4.02
CA VAL A 24 -8.01 -10.14 -4.76
C VAL A 24 -8.67 -9.14 -3.79
N LYS A 25 -9.30 -9.62 -2.71
CA LYS A 25 -9.93 -8.77 -1.69
C LYS A 25 -8.90 -7.96 -0.89
N ALA A 26 -7.70 -8.51 -0.65
CA ALA A 26 -6.63 -7.79 0.03
C ALA A 26 -6.11 -6.60 -0.80
N VAL A 27 -6.01 -6.79 -2.13
CA VAL A 27 -5.62 -5.71 -3.05
C VAL A 27 -6.75 -4.71 -3.25
N PHE A 28 -7.99 -5.17 -3.43
CA PHE A 28 -9.17 -4.33 -3.64
C PHE A 28 -10.22 -4.51 -2.52
N PRO A 29 -10.03 -3.87 -1.35
CA PRO A 29 -10.88 -4.08 -0.17
C PRO A 29 -12.29 -3.47 -0.32
N ARG A 30 -12.47 -2.52 -1.24
CA ARG A 30 -13.76 -1.92 -1.59
C ARG A 30 -13.99 -2.05 -3.09
N SER A 31 -15.25 -2.20 -3.48
CA SER A 31 -15.65 -2.35 -4.90
C SER A 31 -14.82 -3.39 -5.65
N THR A 32 -14.58 -4.56 -5.02
CA THR A 32 -13.62 -5.57 -5.49
C THR A 32 -13.86 -5.99 -6.93
N ALA A 33 -15.12 -6.28 -7.30
CA ALA A 33 -15.47 -6.71 -8.66
C ALA A 33 -15.24 -5.59 -9.70
N GLU A 34 -15.66 -4.37 -9.40
CA GLU A 34 -15.49 -3.21 -10.28
C GLU A 34 -14.02 -2.85 -10.49
N ASN A 35 -13.24 -2.83 -9.40
CA ASN A 35 -11.81 -2.52 -9.48
C ASN A 35 -11.03 -3.64 -10.19
N LEU A 36 -11.41 -4.90 -9.99
CA LEU A 36 -10.82 -6.01 -10.72
C LEU A 36 -11.19 -5.95 -12.21
N GLN A 37 -12.43 -5.60 -12.54
CA GLN A 37 -12.87 -5.41 -13.93
C GLN A 37 -12.09 -4.26 -14.60
N ARG A 38 -11.99 -3.10 -13.95
CA ARG A 38 -11.24 -1.94 -14.47
C ARG A 38 -9.77 -2.24 -14.71
N SER A 39 -9.15 -2.99 -13.80
CA SER A 39 -7.72 -3.34 -13.91
C SER A 39 -7.43 -4.42 -14.95
N THR A 40 -8.38 -5.30 -15.25
CA THR A 40 -8.20 -6.41 -16.19
C THR A 40 -8.82 -6.15 -17.57
N MET A 41 -9.76 -5.22 -17.67
CA MET A 41 -10.62 -4.97 -18.84
C MET A 41 -11.46 -6.18 -19.28
N VAL A 42 -11.56 -7.20 -18.43
CA VAL A 42 -12.33 -8.41 -18.70
C VAL A 42 -13.81 -8.16 -18.38
N PRO A 43 -14.78 -8.77 -19.09
CA PRO A 43 -16.20 -8.59 -18.81
C PRO A 43 -16.58 -8.91 -17.37
N MET A 44 -17.50 -8.13 -16.79
CA MET A 44 -17.94 -8.30 -15.40
C MET A 44 -18.40 -9.73 -15.10
N ARG A 45 -19.11 -10.37 -16.04
CA ARG A 45 -19.55 -11.77 -15.89
C ARG A 45 -18.39 -12.73 -15.57
N GLN A 46 -17.24 -12.54 -16.22
CA GLN A 46 -16.07 -13.39 -15.98
C GLN A 46 -15.41 -13.07 -14.64
N VAL A 47 -15.39 -11.80 -14.25
CA VAL A 47 -14.92 -11.36 -12.92
C VAL A 47 -15.79 -11.96 -11.82
N THR A 48 -17.11 -11.95 -11.96
CA THR A 48 -18.03 -12.58 -11.01
C THR A 48 -17.79 -14.08 -10.90
N ARG A 49 -17.59 -14.78 -12.02
CA ARG A 49 -17.24 -16.21 -12.01
C ARG A 49 -15.93 -16.50 -11.29
N TRP A 50 -14.93 -15.63 -11.41
CA TRP A 50 -13.69 -15.74 -10.64
C TRP A 50 -13.92 -15.55 -9.14
N LEU A 51 -14.72 -14.55 -8.76
CA LEU A 51 -15.00 -14.23 -7.35
C LEU A 51 -15.92 -15.23 -6.66
N ASN A 52 -16.75 -15.95 -7.42
CA ASN A 52 -17.60 -17.04 -6.93
C ASN A 52 -16.87 -18.39 -6.86
N GLY A 53 -15.68 -18.51 -7.48
CA GLY A 53 -14.96 -19.77 -7.60
C GLY A 53 -15.41 -20.65 -8.77
N ASP A 54 -16.38 -20.20 -9.58
CA ASP A 54 -16.89 -20.91 -10.77
C ASP A 54 -15.86 -21.04 -11.89
N SER A 55 -14.77 -20.26 -11.84
CA SER A 55 -13.64 -20.41 -12.75
C SER A 55 -12.32 -19.97 -12.11
N ARG A 56 -11.21 -20.51 -12.61
CA ARG A 56 -9.87 -20.20 -12.13
C ARG A 56 -9.43 -18.79 -12.54
N ILE A 57 -8.91 -18.03 -11.58
CA ILE A 57 -8.23 -16.76 -11.85
C ILE A 57 -6.91 -17.05 -12.57
N PRO A 58 -6.58 -16.34 -13.67
CA PRO A 58 -5.33 -16.54 -14.39
C PRO A 58 -4.10 -16.42 -13.47
N PRO A 59 -3.14 -17.35 -13.53
CA PRO A 59 -1.96 -17.33 -12.64
C PRO A 59 -1.10 -16.07 -12.83
N ARG A 60 -1.01 -15.56 -14.06
CA ARG A 60 -0.33 -14.29 -14.35
C ARG A 60 -0.99 -13.09 -13.66
N LEU A 61 -2.31 -13.13 -13.48
CA LEU A 61 -3.04 -12.08 -12.77
C LEU A 61 -2.78 -12.19 -11.27
N LEU A 62 -2.81 -13.40 -10.70
CA LEU A 62 -2.47 -13.62 -9.29
C LEU A 62 -1.06 -13.13 -8.94
N ALA A 63 -0.06 -13.46 -9.77
CA ALA A 63 1.31 -12.98 -9.57
C ALA A 63 1.42 -11.45 -9.63
N LYS A 64 0.59 -10.77 -10.43
CA LYS A 64 0.54 -9.30 -10.44
C LYS A 64 -0.10 -8.75 -9.16
N LEU A 65 -1.18 -9.37 -8.68
CA LEU A 65 -1.85 -8.97 -7.45
C LEU A 65 -0.96 -9.17 -6.22
N GLU A 66 -0.18 -10.25 -6.16
CA GLU A 66 0.83 -10.48 -5.12
C GLU A 66 1.87 -9.36 -5.10
N LYS A 67 2.41 -8.99 -6.27
CA LYS A 67 3.36 -7.88 -6.38
C LYS A 67 2.74 -6.55 -5.97
N GLN A 68 1.49 -6.30 -6.35
CA GLN A 68 0.77 -5.09 -5.94
C GLN A 68 0.59 -5.00 -4.42
N LEU A 69 0.27 -6.12 -3.77
CA LEU A 69 0.14 -6.17 -2.32
C LEU A 69 1.47 -5.89 -1.62
N ALA A 70 2.57 -6.46 -2.12
CA ALA A 70 3.92 -6.20 -1.60
C ALA A 70 4.32 -4.72 -1.76
N LEU A 71 4.09 -4.14 -2.95
CA LEU A 71 4.36 -2.72 -3.20
C LEU A 71 3.53 -1.82 -2.30
N LYS A 72 2.25 -2.14 -2.09
CA LYS A 72 1.40 -1.36 -1.18
C LYS A 72 1.96 -1.36 0.24
N ALA A 73 2.39 -2.51 0.75
CA ALA A 73 2.99 -2.60 2.07
C ALA A 73 4.27 -1.76 2.19
N GLU A 74 5.11 -1.77 1.14
CA GLU A 74 6.32 -0.92 1.08
C GLU A 74 5.97 0.58 1.05
N PHE A 75 4.98 0.99 0.27
CA PHE A 75 4.52 2.38 0.23
C PHE A 75 3.92 2.82 1.56
N ASP A 76 3.08 1.99 2.19
CA ASP A 76 2.49 2.30 3.49
C ASP A 76 3.56 2.49 4.57
N ASP A 77 4.65 1.70 4.50
CA ASP A 77 5.78 1.82 5.43
C ASP A 77 6.59 3.10 5.17
N ARG A 78 6.91 3.41 3.90
CA ARG A 78 7.58 4.67 3.54
C ARG A 78 6.78 5.90 3.96
N ILE A 79 5.45 5.86 3.80
CA ILE A 79 4.57 6.94 4.26
C ILE A 79 4.64 7.06 5.78
N ARG A 80 4.58 5.94 6.51
CA ARG A 80 4.70 5.94 7.98
C ARG A 80 6.03 6.54 8.45
N MET A 81 7.15 6.16 7.81
CA MET A 81 8.47 6.73 8.11
C MET A 81 8.49 8.23 7.83
N ALA A 82 8.02 8.67 6.67
CA ALA A 82 7.97 10.10 6.34
C ALA A 82 7.12 10.91 7.34
N TYR A 83 5.98 10.38 7.80
CA TYR A 83 5.19 11.02 8.85
C TYR A 83 5.89 11.03 10.21
N ALA A 84 6.64 9.98 10.55
CA ALA A 84 7.42 9.91 11.77
C ALA A 84 8.57 10.94 11.76
N ASP A 85 9.28 11.04 10.63
CA ASP A 85 10.35 12.02 10.40
C ASP A 85 9.79 13.44 10.46
N MET A 86 8.70 13.72 9.74
CA MET A 86 8.00 15.01 9.83
C MET A 86 7.57 15.33 11.25
N ARG A 87 7.09 14.34 12.03
CA ARG A 87 6.68 14.56 13.42
C ARG A 87 7.88 14.83 14.34
N ALA A 88 9.01 14.16 14.12
CA ALA A 88 10.24 14.40 14.85
C ALA A 88 10.81 15.80 14.53
N GLU A 89 10.86 16.16 13.25
CA GLU A 89 11.33 17.46 12.79
C GLU A 89 10.39 18.60 13.18
N SER A 90 9.07 18.43 13.03
CA SER A 90 8.10 19.45 13.44
C SER A 90 7.92 19.56 14.96
N GLY A 91 8.34 18.55 15.73
CA GLY A 91 8.57 18.65 17.16
C GLY A 91 9.70 19.61 17.49
N PHE A 92 10.83 19.50 16.77
CA PHE A 92 11.96 20.42 16.88
C PHE A 92 11.61 21.85 16.42
N VAL A 93 10.91 22.00 15.28
CA VAL A 93 10.45 23.31 14.79
C VAL A 93 9.43 23.96 15.74
N ARG A 94 8.49 23.18 16.32
CA ARG A 94 7.57 23.71 17.36
C ARG A 94 8.29 24.08 18.65
N GLN A 95 9.33 23.33 19.03
CA GLN A 95 10.08 23.58 20.24
C GLN A 95 11.00 24.80 20.09
N ILE A 96 11.64 24.98 18.93
CA ILE A 96 12.34 26.22 18.58
C ILE A 96 11.36 27.38 18.55
N ALA A 97 10.25 27.29 17.80
CA ALA A 97 9.27 28.39 17.74
C ALA A 97 8.72 28.79 19.12
N ARG A 98 8.50 27.82 20.02
CA ARG A 98 8.14 28.10 21.42
C ARG A 98 9.28 28.75 22.21
N MET A 99 10.51 28.27 22.06
CA MET A 99 11.67 28.90 22.69
C MET A 99 11.89 30.32 22.20
N THR A 100 11.81 30.58 20.89
CA THR A 100 11.99 31.91 20.31
C THR A 100 10.86 32.86 20.74
N MET A 101 9.61 32.39 20.80
CA MET A 101 8.50 33.18 21.34
C MET A 101 8.66 33.47 22.83
N LEU A 102 9.19 32.53 23.62
CA LEU A 102 9.47 32.75 25.04
C LEU A 102 10.65 33.72 25.22
N GLU A 103 11.73 33.60 24.45
CA GLU A 103 12.86 34.53 24.45
C GLU A 103 12.44 35.95 24.05
N LEU A 104 11.56 36.09 23.04
CA LEU A 104 10.98 37.38 22.64
C LEU A 104 10.10 37.98 23.75
N ALA A 105 9.27 37.19 24.43
CA ALA A 105 8.46 37.64 25.55
C ALA A 105 9.27 37.96 26.82
N HIS A 106 10.44 37.32 26.99
CA HIS A 106 11.41 37.67 28.03
C HIS A 106 12.27 38.88 27.66
N HIS A 107 12.22 39.34 26.41
CA HIS A 107 12.90 40.53 25.91
C HIS A 107 12.02 41.80 25.96
N ASP A 108 10.88 41.79 26.67
CA ASP A 108 10.03 42.95 26.98
C ASP A 108 10.69 43.98 27.93
N HIS A 109 12.02 44.07 27.94
CA HIS A 109 12.77 45.28 28.29
C HIS A 109 13.09 46.10 27.03
N PHE A 110 12.13 46.24 26.11
CA PHE A 110 12.20 47.24 25.06
C PHE A 110 11.70 48.56 25.65
N GLU A 111 12.62 49.25 26.32
CA GLU A 111 12.45 50.61 26.83
C GLU A 111 11.93 51.54 25.72
N GLU A 112 10.83 52.22 26.05
CA GLU A 112 10.47 53.60 25.65
C GLU A 112 11.03 54.09 24.30
N PHE A 113 10.23 53.97 23.24
CA PHE A 113 10.19 55.04 22.24
C PHE A 113 9.31 56.15 22.82
N GLU A 114 9.91 56.99 23.67
CA GLU A 114 9.39 58.33 24.00
C GLU A 114 9.29 59.17 22.72
N ASP A 115 8.24 59.98 22.66
CA ASP A 115 7.95 61.00 21.64
C ASP A 115 9.17 61.86 21.27
N ILE A 116 9.44 62.03 19.96
CA ILE A 116 9.74 63.28 19.21
C ILE A 116 9.76 62.97 17.70
#